data_AF-A0A952S1F1-F1
#
_entry.id   AF-A0A952S1F1-F1
#
_cell.length_a   1.000
_cell.length_b   1.000
_cell.length_c   1.000
_cell.angle_alpha   90.00
_cell.angle_beta   90.00
_cell.angle_gamma   90.00
#
_symmetry.space_group_name_H-M   'P 1'
#
loop_
_entity.id
_entity.type
_entity.pdbx_description
1 polymer ?
#
loop_
_entity_poly.entity_id
_entity_poly.type
_entity_poly.pdbx_seq_one_letter_code
_entity_poly.pdbx_strand_id
1 'polypeptide(L)'
;MKTTLTSLFLLMFLASAAAGDIFAQAAFTDGKAAGLSQKQIGDLKKLNAAIAVPTYLPAGFKLYEAAIEEPPAPEIVGYTLTYRNSKGRSFTIQSVNDGIGDVSTPQIYGRNPYFDGRVQAGYSMDEEKSLFVSWIGSLERYQPKDTLQQWYSLVTDRGDITLREAVKVMASLRYLKR
;
A
#
# COMPACT_ATOMS: atom_id res chain seq x y z
N MET A 1 -12.75 19.75 71.46
CA MET A 1 -13.19 21.07 70.93
C MET A 1 -12.44 21.30 69.62
N LYS A 2 -13.14 21.25 68.49
CA LYS A 2 -13.58 22.41 67.69
C LYS A 2 -12.41 23.07 66.93
N THR A 3 -12.38 23.28 65.61
CA THR A 3 -13.30 23.02 64.49
C THR A 3 -12.54 23.43 63.21
N THR A 4 -12.60 22.59 62.18
CA THR A 4 -12.85 22.86 60.74
C THR A 4 -12.24 24.04 59.96
N LEU A 5 -11.74 23.65 58.77
CA LEU A 5 -11.88 24.22 57.41
C LEU A 5 -11.34 25.66 57.15
N THR A 6 -10.69 25.96 56.03
CA THR A 6 -11.30 25.92 54.68
C THR A 6 -10.24 26.00 53.57
N SER A 7 -10.49 25.20 52.52
CA SER A 7 -9.97 25.11 51.16
C SER A 7 -9.19 26.27 50.52
N LEU A 8 -8.20 25.93 49.69
CA LEU A 8 -7.95 26.68 48.44
C LEU A 8 -7.44 25.77 47.31
N PHE A 9 -8.35 25.54 46.36
CA PHE A 9 -8.19 25.44 44.90
C PHE A 9 -6.96 24.77 44.25
N LEU A 10 -7.27 23.63 43.62
CA LEU A 10 -7.23 23.44 42.15
C LEU A 10 -5.95 23.87 41.40
N LEU A 11 -5.13 22.88 41.05
CA LEU A 11 -4.28 22.91 39.85
C LEU A 11 -4.48 21.62 39.06
N MET A 12 -5.56 21.63 38.27
CA MET A 12 -5.67 20.85 37.03
C MET A 12 -4.90 21.58 35.91
N PHE A 13 -4.57 20.82 34.86
CA PHE A 13 -3.88 21.18 33.61
C PHE A 13 -2.35 21.17 33.70
N LEU A 14 -1.59 20.47 32.86
CA LEU A 14 -1.87 19.89 31.55
C LEU A 14 -1.32 18.47 31.44
N ALA A 15 -2.19 17.55 31.03
CA ALA A 15 -1.78 16.38 30.27
C ALA A 15 -1.09 16.89 29.00
N SER A 16 0.24 16.81 28.96
CA SER A 16 0.94 16.85 27.67
C SER A 16 0.63 15.54 26.98
N ALA A 17 -0.40 15.58 26.15
CA ALA A 17 -0.63 14.62 25.09
C ALA A 17 0.61 14.61 24.19
N ALA A 18 1.64 13.86 24.60
CA ALA A 18 2.58 13.25 23.67
C ALA A 18 1.84 12.10 22.97
N ALA A 19 0.71 12.42 22.32
CA ALA A 19 0.32 11.70 21.12
C ALA A 19 1.39 12.10 20.11
N GLY A 20 2.52 11.40 20.18
CA GLY A 20 3.60 11.58 19.23
C GLY A 20 2.97 11.53 17.85
N ASP A 21 3.19 12.60 17.08
CA ASP A 21 3.00 12.61 15.65
C ASP A 21 3.59 11.32 15.11
N ILE A 22 2.72 10.33 14.87
CA ILE A 22 3.06 9.12 14.14
C ILE A 22 3.36 9.68 12.77
N PHE A 23 4.66 9.93 12.53
CA PHE A 23 5.26 10.54 11.35
C PHE A 23 4.26 10.57 10.20
N ALA A 24 3.81 11.76 9.80
CA ALA A 24 3.07 11.92 8.56
C ALA A 24 3.95 11.36 7.43
N GLN A 25 3.75 10.07 7.13
CA GLN A 25 4.73 9.28 6.42
C GLN A 25 4.61 9.67 4.96
N ALA A 26 5.54 10.46 4.43
CA ALA A 26 5.44 11.11 3.13
C ALA A 26 4.78 10.24 2.05
N ALA A 27 3.92 10.86 1.21
CA ALA A 27 3.24 10.18 0.12
C ALA A 27 4.20 9.53 -0.90
N PHE A 28 5.47 9.98 -0.92
CA PHE A 28 6.49 9.56 -1.88
C PHE A 28 7.63 8.76 -1.23
N THR A 29 8.24 7.86 -2.01
CA THR A 29 9.37 7.02 -1.63
C THR A 29 10.44 6.98 -2.74
N ASP A 30 11.69 6.66 -2.40
CA ASP A 30 12.79 6.47 -3.34
C ASP A 30 12.81 5.06 -3.98
N GLY A 31 11.92 4.15 -3.53
CA GLY A 31 11.83 2.78 -4.03
C GLY A 31 12.85 1.81 -3.45
N LYS A 32 13.73 2.25 -2.53
CA LYS A 32 14.76 1.39 -1.91
C LYS A 32 14.14 0.26 -1.09
N ALA A 33 13.12 0.54 -0.30
CA ALA A 33 12.40 -0.46 0.48
C ALA A 33 11.69 -1.51 -0.40
N ALA A 34 11.26 -1.10 -1.59
CA ALA A 34 10.67 -1.98 -2.59
C ALA A 34 11.71 -2.86 -3.31
N GLY A 35 13.01 -2.64 -3.09
CA GLY A 35 14.10 -3.42 -3.69
C GLY A 35 14.37 -3.08 -5.16
N LEU A 36 13.87 -1.95 -5.68
CA LEU A 36 14.08 -1.56 -7.06
C LEU A 36 15.53 -1.14 -7.32
N SER A 37 16.09 -1.61 -8.43
CA SER A 37 17.34 -1.10 -8.99
C SER A 37 17.13 0.24 -9.70
N GLN A 38 18.21 1.00 -9.92
CA GLN A 38 18.15 2.26 -10.68
C GLN A 38 17.62 2.06 -12.11
N LYS A 39 17.98 0.94 -12.75
CA LYS A 39 17.45 0.59 -14.07
C LYS A 39 15.93 0.42 -14.02
N GLN A 40 15.41 -0.37 -13.08
CA GLN A 40 13.96 -0.59 -12.93
C GLN A 40 13.21 0.70 -12.59
N ILE A 41 13.78 1.56 -11.74
CA ILE A 41 13.23 2.89 -11.47
C ILE A 41 13.14 3.71 -12.77
N GLY A 42 14.21 3.71 -13.57
CA GLY A 42 14.24 4.40 -14.86
C GLY A 42 13.20 3.87 -15.84
N ASP A 43 13.02 2.55 -15.91
CA ASP A 43 12.05 1.91 -16.80
C ASP A 43 10.60 2.19 -16.37
N LEU A 44 10.28 2.08 -15.07
CA LEU A 44 8.96 2.43 -14.54
C LEU A 44 8.61 3.91 -14.75
N LYS A 45 9.58 4.82 -14.62
CA LYS A 45 9.35 6.26 -14.84
C LYS A 45 8.98 6.61 -16.28
N LYS A 46 9.43 5.82 -17.27
CA LYS A 46 9.10 6.04 -18.69
C LYS A 46 7.63 5.81 -19.01
N LEU A 47 6.91 5.10 -18.15
CA LEU A 47 5.48 4.84 -18.33
C LEU A 47 4.62 6.10 -18.26
N ASN A 48 5.17 7.21 -17.74
CA ASN A 48 4.44 8.46 -17.51
C ASN A 48 3.09 8.19 -16.84
N ALA A 49 3.10 7.42 -15.76
CA ALA A 49 1.92 7.11 -14.94
C ALA A 49 2.26 7.28 -13.45
N ALA A 50 1.24 7.25 -12.59
CA ALA A 50 1.50 7.12 -11.16
C ALA A 50 2.09 5.73 -10.88
N ILE A 51 3.29 5.69 -10.32
CA ILE A 51 3.96 4.45 -9.93
C ILE A 51 3.88 4.34 -8.41
N ALA A 52 3.24 3.29 -7.89
CA ALA A 52 3.20 2.95 -6.48
C ALA A 52 4.08 1.74 -6.18
N VAL A 53 4.84 1.83 -5.09
CA VAL A 53 5.75 0.77 -4.63
C VAL A 53 5.63 0.61 -3.11
N PRO A 54 5.81 -0.61 -2.57
CA PRO A 54 5.67 -0.85 -1.13
C PRO A 54 6.85 -0.27 -0.34
N THR A 55 6.56 0.27 0.84
CA THR A 55 7.59 0.64 1.83
C THR A 55 7.76 -0.39 2.94
N TYR A 56 6.90 -1.41 2.96
CA TYR A 56 7.00 -2.60 3.81
C TYR A 56 6.96 -3.86 2.95
N LEU A 57 7.86 -4.81 3.25
CA LEU A 57 7.82 -6.16 2.73
C LEU A 57 7.78 -7.16 3.89
N PRO A 58 7.02 -8.26 3.78
CA PRO A 58 7.08 -9.35 4.75
C PRO A 58 8.51 -9.91 4.85
N ALA A 59 8.84 -10.47 6.01
CA ALA A 59 10.21 -10.91 6.29
C ALA A 59 10.72 -11.92 5.25
N GLY A 60 11.91 -11.66 4.71
CA GLY A 60 12.58 -12.53 3.74
C GLY A 60 12.11 -12.40 2.29
N PHE A 61 11.07 -11.60 2.01
CA PHE A 61 10.67 -11.29 0.64
C PHE A 61 11.59 -10.21 0.04
N LYS A 62 11.93 -10.41 -1.23
CA LYS A 62 12.69 -9.45 -2.04
C LYS A 62 12.04 -9.34 -3.40
N LEU A 63 12.25 -8.20 -4.05
CA LEU A 63 11.83 -8.02 -5.44
C LEU A 63 12.50 -9.10 -6.29
N TYR A 64 11.68 -9.88 -6.97
CA TYR A 64 12.11 -10.90 -7.92
C TYR A 64 12.07 -10.32 -9.33
N GLU A 65 10.98 -9.61 -9.65
CA GLU A 65 10.74 -9.08 -10.99
C GLU A 65 9.94 -7.78 -10.91
N ALA A 66 10.29 -6.84 -11.78
CA ALA A 66 9.47 -5.67 -12.09
C ALA A 66 9.23 -5.71 -13.60
N ALA A 67 8.02 -6.08 -14.00
CA ALA A 67 7.65 -6.24 -15.40
C ALA A 67 6.73 -5.10 -15.83
N ILE A 68 6.96 -4.57 -17.02
CA ILE A 68 6.07 -3.64 -17.70
C ILE A 68 5.23 -4.48 -18.66
N GLU A 69 3.92 -4.33 -18.60
CA GLU A 69 3.01 -5.06 -19.47
C GLU A 69 3.00 -4.41 -20.85
N GLU A 70 2.96 -5.24 -21.90
CA GLU A 70 2.75 -4.73 -23.25
C GLU A 70 1.33 -4.17 -23.34
N PRO A 71 1.17 -2.88 -23.66
CA PRO A 71 -0.12 -2.24 -23.51
C PRO A 71 -1.04 -2.64 -24.67
N PRO A 72 -2.31 -3.03 -24.39
CA PRO A 72 -3.26 -3.36 -25.46
C PRO A 72 -3.69 -2.14 -26.28
N ALA A 73 -3.47 -0.93 -25.78
CA ALA A 73 -3.65 0.34 -26.49
C ALA A 73 -2.65 1.39 -25.97
N PRO A 74 -2.28 2.43 -26.75
CA PRO A 74 -1.25 3.42 -26.37
C PRO A 74 -1.48 4.13 -25.02
N GLU A 75 -2.73 4.28 -24.62
CA GLU A 75 -3.17 4.92 -23.37
C GLU A 75 -3.17 3.97 -22.17
N ILE A 76 -3.11 2.66 -22.41
CA ILE A 76 -3.13 1.65 -21.37
C ILE A 76 -1.71 1.44 -20.86
N VAL A 77 -1.55 1.40 -19.54
CA VAL A 77 -0.26 1.28 -18.87
C VAL A 77 -0.44 0.30 -17.72
N GLY A 78 0.29 -0.81 -17.81
CA GLY A 78 0.31 -1.84 -16.78
C GLY A 78 1.74 -2.16 -16.33
N TYR A 79 1.89 -2.46 -15.05
CA TYR A 79 3.14 -3.04 -14.54
C TYR A 79 2.86 -3.95 -13.34
N THR A 80 3.77 -4.89 -13.12
CA THR A 80 3.73 -5.78 -11.95
C THR A 80 5.04 -5.75 -11.18
N LEU A 81 4.92 -5.92 -9.86
CA LEU A 81 6.05 -6.11 -8.96
C LEU A 81 5.87 -7.46 -8.25
N THR A 82 6.67 -8.44 -8.66
CA THR A 82 6.65 -9.79 -8.08
C THR A 82 7.72 -9.89 -7.01
N TYR A 83 7.32 -10.30 -5.82
CA TYR A 83 8.21 -10.52 -4.68
C TYR A 83 8.28 -12.00 -4.36
N ARG A 84 9.48 -12.50 -4.06
CA ARG A 84 9.70 -13.90 -3.66
C ARG A 84 10.62 -14.00 -2.45
N ASN A 85 10.46 -15.07 -1.68
CA ASN A 85 11.40 -15.43 -0.62
C ASN A 85 12.17 -16.72 -0.96
N SER A 86 13.15 -17.08 -0.13
CA SER A 86 13.99 -18.27 -0.33
C SER A 86 13.25 -19.61 -0.23
N LYS A 87 11.99 -19.61 0.24
CA LYS A 87 11.14 -20.80 0.34
C LYS A 87 10.22 -20.95 -0.88
N GLY A 88 10.37 -20.09 -1.90
CA GLY A 88 9.55 -20.13 -3.12
C GLY A 88 8.19 -19.45 -3.00
N ARG A 89 7.83 -18.90 -1.82
CA ARG A 89 6.58 -18.14 -1.64
C ARG A 89 6.64 -16.82 -2.38
N SER A 90 5.52 -16.38 -2.91
CA SER A 90 5.43 -15.21 -3.77
C SER A 90 4.16 -14.38 -3.57
N PHE A 91 4.26 -13.08 -3.83
CA PHE A 91 3.09 -12.24 -4.05
C PHE A 91 3.40 -11.22 -5.14
N THR A 92 2.35 -10.76 -5.81
CA THR A 92 2.46 -9.79 -6.90
C THR A 92 1.58 -8.59 -6.62
N ILE A 93 2.16 -7.40 -6.73
CA ILE A 93 1.40 -6.15 -6.80
C ILE A 93 1.18 -5.87 -8.28
N GLN A 94 -0.09 -5.66 -8.65
CA GLN A 94 -0.50 -5.36 -10.02
C GLN A 94 -0.88 -3.88 -10.12
N SER A 95 -0.58 -3.25 -11.25
CA SER A 95 -1.00 -1.89 -11.59
C SER A 95 -1.61 -1.89 -12.98
N VAL A 96 -2.80 -1.32 -13.12
CA VAL A 96 -3.45 -1.09 -14.42
C VAL A 96 -4.26 0.22 -14.39
N ASN A 97 -4.46 0.82 -15.55
CA ASN A 97 -5.37 1.95 -15.75
C ASN A 97 -6.59 1.60 -16.63
N ASP A 98 -6.79 0.32 -16.94
CA ASP A 98 -7.95 -0.20 -17.66
C ASP A 98 -8.45 -1.48 -16.97
N GLY A 99 -9.70 -1.46 -16.51
CA GLY A 99 -10.32 -2.52 -15.72
C GLY A 99 -10.03 -2.48 -14.21
N ILE A 100 -11.08 -2.70 -13.41
CA ILE A 100 -11.00 -2.82 -11.94
C ILE A 100 -11.85 -4.00 -11.44
N GLY A 101 -11.53 -4.51 -10.27
CA GLY A 101 -12.31 -5.54 -9.58
C GLY A 101 -12.47 -5.22 -8.09
N ASP A 102 -13.15 -6.08 -7.35
CA ASP A 102 -13.23 -5.98 -5.89
C ASP A 102 -13.15 -7.36 -5.24
N VAL A 103 -12.85 -7.38 -3.94
CA VAL A 103 -12.94 -8.59 -3.11
C VAL A 103 -14.42 -8.85 -2.82
N SER A 104 -14.96 -9.97 -3.29
CA SER A 104 -16.39 -10.31 -3.07
C SER A 104 -16.74 -10.57 -1.60
N THR A 105 -15.81 -11.11 -0.81
CA THR A 105 -16.00 -11.41 0.62
C THR A 105 -14.80 -10.94 1.48
N PRO A 106 -14.70 -9.62 1.74
CA PRO A 106 -13.58 -9.07 2.50
C PRO A 106 -13.61 -9.52 3.96
N GLN A 107 -12.46 -10.01 4.44
CA GLN A 107 -12.30 -10.53 5.81
C GLN A 107 -11.62 -9.54 6.74
N ILE A 108 -10.68 -8.77 6.21
CA ILE A 108 -9.99 -7.71 6.97
C ILE A 108 -9.80 -6.46 6.12
N TYR A 109 -9.61 -5.34 6.81
CA TYR A 109 -9.51 -4.02 6.22
C TYR A 109 -8.23 -3.31 6.66
N GLY A 110 -7.77 -2.39 5.82
CA GLY A 110 -6.73 -1.43 6.10
C GLY A 110 -7.03 -0.09 5.43
N ARG A 111 -6.13 0.87 5.64
CA ARG A 111 -6.24 2.21 5.07
C ARG A 111 -4.89 2.64 4.51
N ASN A 112 -4.92 3.26 3.35
CA ASN A 112 -3.79 4.01 2.81
C ASN A 112 -4.26 5.44 2.51
N PRO A 113 -3.86 6.47 3.28
CA PRO A 113 -4.37 7.83 3.10
C PRO A 113 -3.87 8.52 1.83
N TYR A 114 -2.97 7.88 1.08
CA TYR A 114 -2.38 8.41 -0.14
C TYR A 114 -3.04 7.92 -1.42
N PHE A 115 -4.01 7.01 -1.30
CA PHE A 115 -4.73 6.39 -2.41
C PHE A 115 -6.24 6.49 -2.16
N ASP A 116 -7.00 6.46 -3.24
CA ASP A 116 -8.46 6.35 -3.22
C ASP A 116 -8.89 4.89 -2.95
N GLY A 117 -10.05 4.71 -2.33
CA GLY A 117 -10.57 3.41 -1.94
C GLY A 117 -10.08 2.90 -0.59
N ARG A 118 -10.48 1.68 -0.26
CA ARG A 118 -10.09 0.99 0.98
C ARG A 118 -9.25 -0.22 0.64
N VAL A 119 -8.26 -0.52 1.49
CA VAL A 119 -7.52 -1.76 1.39
C VAL A 119 -8.38 -2.85 2.03
N GLN A 120 -8.88 -3.79 1.24
CA GLN A 120 -9.71 -4.89 1.71
C GLN A 120 -9.07 -6.19 1.27
N ALA A 121 -8.95 -7.18 2.15
CA ALA A 121 -8.34 -8.46 1.81
C ALA A 121 -9.28 -9.61 2.14
N GLY A 122 -9.30 -10.60 1.25
CA GLY A 122 -10.08 -11.83 1.40
C GLY A 122 -9.47 -12.96 0.56
N TYR A 123 -10.07 -14.13 0.66
CA TYR A 123 -9.72 -15.26 -0.21
C TYR A 123 -10.70 -15.31 -1.38
N SER A 124 -10.22 -15.71 -2.56
CA SER A 124 -11.09 -15.91 -3.72
C SER A 124 -12.13 -17.00 -3.43
N MET A 125 -13.39 -16.74 -3.76
CA MET A 125 -14.50 -17.68 -3.54
C MET A 125 -14.43 -18.89 -4.48
N ASP A 126 -13.91 -18.71 -5.70
CA ASP A 126 -13.93 -19.75 -6.72
C ASP A 126 -12.85 -20.81 -6.53
N GLU A 127 -11.80 -20.51 -5.75
CA GLU A 127 -10.68 -21.45 -5.61
C GLU A 127 -10.17 -21.67 -4.19
N GLU A 128 -10.50 -20.83 -3.18
CA GLU A 128 -9.87 -20.85 -1.83
C GLU A 128 -8.32 -20.86 -1.80
N LYS A 129 -7.68 -20.84 -2.98
CA LYS A 129 -6.24 -21.01 -3.22
C LYS A 129 -5.51 -19.70 -3.32
N SER A 130 -6.21 -18.60 -3.55
CA SER A 130 -5.61 -17.28 -3.69
C SER A 130 -6.17 -16.30 -2.66
N LEU A 131 -5.28 -15.45 -2.17
CA LEU A 131 -5.58 -14.26 -1.40
C LEU A 131 -5.54 -13.07 -2.36
N PHE A 132 -6.58 -12.23 -2.29
CA PHE A 132 -6.69 -11.02 -3.07
C PHE A 132 -6.84 -9.80 -2.15
N VAL A 133 -6.21 -8.69 -2.53
CA VAL A 133 -6.42 -7.38 -1.92
C VAL A 133 -7.00 -6.44 -2.97
N SER A 134 -8.11 -5.78 -2.62
CA SER A 134 -8.89 -4.90 -3.50
C SER A 134 -8.05 -3.82 -4.17
N TRP A 135 -8.54 -3.37 -5.32
CA TRP A 135 -7.93 -2.27 -6.06
C TRP A 135 -8.05 -0.96 -5.26
N ILE A 136 -6.95 -0.22 -5.13
CA ILE A 136 -6.91 1.15 -4.61
C ILE A 136 -6.39 2.09 -5.70
N GLY A 137 -6.99 3.26 -5.83
CA GLY A 137 -6.73 4.20 -6.92
C GLY A 137 -5.67 5.24 -6.59
N SER A 138 -4.87 5.65 -7.55
CA SER A 138 -4.01 6.83 -7.41
C SER A 138 -4.85 8.10 -7.27
N LEU A 139 -4.40 9.05 -6.47
CA LEU A 139 -5.06 10.36 -6.35
C LEU A 139 -4.52 11.30 -7.43
N GLU A 140 -5.41 12.06 -8.07
CA GLU A 140 -5.08 13.00 -9.17
C GLU A 140 -3.87 13.89 -8.86
N ARG A 141 -3.79 14.44 -7.63
CA ARG A 141 -2.67 15.28 -7.18
C ARG A 141 -1.27 14.62 -7.21
N TYR A 142 -1.20 13.30 -7.34
CA TYR A 142 0.04 12.53 -7.41
C TYR A 142 0.27 11.90 -8.79
N GLN A 143 -0.70 12.01 -9.69
CA GLN A 143 -0.61 11.53 -11.07
C GLN A 143 0.17 12.51 -11.95
N PRO A 144 0.77 12.05 -13.06
CA PRO A 144 1.26 12.99 -14.08
C PRO A 144 0.09 13.76 -14.69
N LYS A 145 0.38 14.89 -15.33
CA LYS A 145 -0.66 15.63 -16.03
C LYS A 145 -1.16 14.78 -17.20
N ASP A 146 -2.47 14.86 -17.45
CA ASP A 146 -3.12 14.25 -18.61
C ASP A 146 -2.98 12.72 -18.68
N THR A 147 -2.96 12.06 -17.51
CA THR A 147 -2.92 10.59 -17.41
C THR A 147 -4.18 10.03 -16.79
N LEU A 148 -4.49 8.78 -17.14
CA LEU A 148 -5.55 8.02 -16.49
C LEU A 148 -5.15 7.60 -15.07
N GLN A 149 -6.15 7.44 -14.21
CA GLN A 149 -5.97 6.93 -12.86
C GLN A 149 -5.40 5.52 -12.91
N GLN A 150 -4.28 5.32 -12.22
CA GLN A 150 -3.71 4.00 -11.96
C GLN A 150 -4.36 3.35 -10.75
N TRP A 151 -4.66 2.06 -10.87
CA TRP A 151 -5.23 1.22 -9.82
C TRP A 151 -4.24 0.14 -9.43
N TYR A 152 -4.18 -0.17 -8.13
CA TYR A 152 -3.24 -1.15 -7.59
C TYR A 152 -3.94 -2.23 -6.78
N SER A 153 -3.61 -3.50 -7.02
CA SER A 153 -4.07 -4.64 -6.23
C SER A 153 -2.91 -5.54 -5.83
N LEU A 154 -3.19 -6.52 -4.96
CA LEU A 154 -2.24 -7.58 -4.62
C LEU A 154 -2.90 -8.94 -4.76
N VAL A 155 -2.17 -9.87 -5.37
CA VAL A 155 -2.56 -11.29 -5.49
C VAL A 155 -1.43 -12.19 -5.02
N THR A 156 -1.78 -13.32 -4.43
CA THR A 156 -0.84 -14.32 -3.90
C THR A 156 -1.56 -15.63 -3.63
N ASP A 157 -0.83 -16.74 -3.62
CA ASP A 157 -1.37 -18.02 -3.19
C ASP A 157 -1.62 -18.03 -1.68
N ARG A 158 -2.63 -18.79 -1.25
CA ARG A 158 -2.98 -18.94 0.15
C ARG A 158 -1.84 -19.59 0.91
N GLY A 159 -1.33 -18.88 1.91
CA GLY A 159 -0.23 -19.34 2.77
C GLY A 159 1.14 -18.81 2.37
N ASP A 160 1.25 -18.13 1.22
CA ASP A 160 2.49 -17.45 0.84
C ASP A 160 2.75 -16.24 1.75
N ILE A 161 1.70 -15.45 1.97
CA ILE A 161 1.62 -14.42 3.03
C ILE A 161 0.26 -14.50 3.74
N THR A 162 0.19 -13.95 4.95
CA THR A 162 -1.06 -13.82 5.70
C THR A 162 -1.91 -12.67 5.15
N LEU A 163 -3.24 -12.71 5.39
CA LEU A 163 -4.13 -11.56 5.15
C LEU A 163 -3.57 -10.27 5.74
N ARG A 164 -3.09 -10.34 6.98
CA ARG A 164 -2.58 -9.17 7.72
C ARG A 164 -1.31 -8.61 7.09
N GLU A 165 -0.43 -9.46 6.55
CA GLU A 165 0.74 -9.03 5.78
C GLU A 165 0.34 -8.41 4.45
N ALA A 166 -0.60 -9.00 3.72
CA ALA A 166 -1.10 -8.47 2.46
C ALA A 166 -1.69 -7.05 2.63
N VAL A 167 -2.52 -6.84 3.65
CA VAL A 167 -3.03 -5.51 4.00
C VAL A 167 -1.91 -4.54 4.37
N LYS A 168 -0.91 -4.99 5.14
CA LYS A 168 0.25 -4.14 5.49
C LYS A 168 1.05 -3.72 4.26
N VAL A 169 1.27 -4.62 3.30
CA VAL A 169 1.94 -4.30 2.03
C VAL A 169 1.17 -3.21 1.30
N MET A 170 -0.13 -3.39 1.08
CA MET A 170 -0.96 -2.42 0.35
C MET A 170 -1.13 -1.08 1.10
N ALA A 171 -1.25 -1.10 2.43
CA ALA A 171 -1.26 0.10 3.27
C ALA A 171 0.10 0.85 3.26
N SER A 172 1.18 0.16 2.94
CA SER A 172 2.53 0.73 2.84
C SER A 172 2.87 1.31 1.47
N LEU A 173 2.00 1.15 0.46
CA LEU A 173 2.25 1.70 -0.86
C LEU A 173 2.46 3.22 -0.78
N ARG A 174 3.48 3.70 -1.48
CA ARG A 174 3.80 5.12 -1.67
C ARG A 174 4.14 5.36 -3.14
N TYR A 175 3.96 6.58 -3.59
CA TYR A 175 4.34 6.97 -4.95
C TYR A 175 5.86 6.98 -5.11
N LEU A 176 6.38 6.39 -6.17
CA LEU A 176 7.79 6.47 -6.50
C LEU A 176 8.13 7.93 -6.87
N LYS A 177 9.18 8.48 -6.25
CA LYS A 177 9.69 9.82 -6.58
C LYS A 177 10.08 9.88 -8.05
N ARG A 178 9.63 10.94 -8.73
CA ARG A 178 10.02 11.23 -10.11
C ARG A 178 11.45 11.71 -10.22
#